data_AF-A0A354C807-F1
#
_entry.id   AF-A0A354C807-F1
#
_cell.length_a   1.000
_cell.length_b   1.000
_cell.length_c   1.000
_cell.angle_alpha   90.00
_cell.angle_beta   90.00
_cell.angle_gamma   90.00
#
_symmetry.space_group_name_H-M   'P 1'
#
loop_
_entity.id
_entity.type
_entity.pdbx_description
1 polymer ?
#
loop_
_entity_poly.entity_id
_entity_poly.type
_entity_poly.pdbx_seq_one_letter_code
_entity_poly.pdbx_strand_id
1 'polypeptide(L)'
;MVLPMRYNCDSFTSRLFDNAILSKRCIKYFKCSILQKSASRRINMTGTDIKKLYVAADGTATFICPKCGLARKESVQQYRDNKGPIKINCTCSNIYEVQLEFRKFYRKETHIDGLYIRSSRAGDWGKMVVKNLSMGGCGFETMRASTLVRGEEIKIEFVLDDRKGATIKKKAIVTDIAGNYIGCRFSEPPGSYDADLGFYLKKT
;
A
#
# COMPACT_ATOMS: atom_id res chain seq x y z
N MET A 1 -36.38 25.63 -12.33
CA MET A 1 -35.50 25.25 -11.21
C MET A 1 -34.11 25.77 -11.50
N VAL A 2 -33.69 26.82 -10.80
CA VAL A 2 -32.68 26.79 -9.72
C VAL A 2 -31.29 26.46 -10.28
N LEU A 3 -30.59 27.45 -10.86
CA LEU A 3 -29.59 28.37 -10.27
C LEU A 3 -28.14 27.93 -10.58
N PRO A 4 -27.16 28.85 -10.59
CA PRO A 4 -26.12 28.94 -11.60
C PRO A 4 -24.69 28.74 -11.06
N MET A 5 -23.74 28.60 -11.98
CA MET A 5 -22.35 28.97 -11.76
C MET A 5 -22.25 30.49 -11.52
N ARG A 6 -21.63 30.89 -10.41
CA ARG A 6 -20.97 32.21 -10.26
C ARG A 6 -19.70 32.06 -9.44
N TYR A 7 -18.57 32.18 -10.12
CA TYR A 7 -17.37 32.80 -9.57
C TYR A 7 -17.55 34.31 -9.72
N ASN A 8 -17.18 35.11 -8.71
CA ASN A 8 -15.94 35.91 -8.72
C ASN A 8 -15.98 37.10 -7.73
N CYS A 9 -14.76 37.53 -7.37
CA CYS A 9 -14.33 38.84 -6.87
C CYS A 9 -14.66 39.19 -5.41
N ASP A 10 -13.65 39.41 -4.56
CA ASP A 10 -12.81 40.64 -4.48
C ASP A 10 -13.69 41.88 -4.25
N SER A 11 -13.41 42.83 -3.39
CA SER A 11 -12.41 43.09 -2.36
C SER A 11 -12.85 44.42 -1.70
N PHE A 12 -12.25 44.75 -0.55
CA PHE A 12 -12.01 46.12 -0.10
C PHE A 12 -13.16 47.01 0.48
N THR A 13 -13.03 47.18 1.80
CA THR A 13 -13.01 48.45 2.58
C THR A 13 -14.28 49.29 2.86
N SER A 14 -14.64 49.23 4.15
CA SER A 14 -14.62 50.34 5.13
C SER A 14 -15.81 51.30 5.29
N ARG A 15 -16.01 51.65 6.58
CA ARG A 15 -16.75 52.78 7.20
C ARG A 15 -18.23 52.52 7.50
N LEU A 16 -18.55 52.30 8.77
CA LEU A 16 -19.04 53.28 9.77
C LEU A 16 -20.52 53.60 9.56
N PHE A 17 -21.37 53.17 10.48
CA PHE A 17 -22.10 54.04 11.41
C PHE A 17 -23.02 53.21 12.31
N ASP A 18 -23.09 53.66 13.55
CA ASP A 18 -23.81 53.11 14.70
C ASP A 18 -25.32 52.93 14.45
N ASN A 19 -25.92 51.95 15.13
CA ASN A 19 -26.96 52.25 16.13
C ASN A 19 -27.43 50.97 16.84
N ALA A 20 -27.45 51.08 18.17
CA ALA A 20 -27.82 50.04 19.11
C ALA A 20 -29.34 49.89 19.20
N ILE A 21 -29.84 48.65 19.22
CA ILE A 21 -31.03 48.29 20.00
C ILE A 21 -30.75 46.97 20.73
N LEU A 22 -30.60 47.10 22.04
CA LEU A 22 -30.52 46.01 23.01
C LEU A 22 -31.88 45.34 23.18
N SER A 23 -31.92 44.01 23.01
CA SER A 23 -32.93 43.15 23.62
C SER A 23 -32.21 42.02 24.36
N LYS A 24 -32.42 41.99 25.69
CA LYS A 24 -31.79 41.06 26.65
C LYS A 24 -32.68 39.83 26.83
N ARG A 25 -32.12 38.63 26.60
CA ARG A 25 -32.45 37.29 27.15
C ARG A 25 -31.68 36.30 26.25
N CYS A 26 -30.76 35.43 26.68
CA CYS A 26 -30.67 34.64 27.89
C CYS A 26 -29.19 34.26 28.12
N ILE A 27 -28.74 34.39 29.37
CA ILE A 27 -28.03 33.38 30.19
C ILE A 27 -27.18 32.32 29.46
N LYS A 28 -25.99 31.90 29.89
CA LYS A 28 -24.94 32.33 30.83
C LYS A 28 -23.91 31.17 30.77
N TYR A 29 -22.65 31.43 30.39
CA TYR A 29 -21.39 30.88 30.94
C TYR A 29 -21.19 29.33 30.92
N PHE A 30 -20.08 28.80 30.40
CA PHE A 30 -18.81 28.78 31.15
C PHE A 30 -17.57 28.80 30.24
N LYS A 31 -16.65 29.70 30.57
CA LYS A 31 -15.25 29.69 30.15
C LYS A 31 -14.53 28.48 30.75
N CYS A 32 -13.63 27.86 29.98
CA CYS A 32 -12.40 27.33 30.57
C CYS A 32 -11.22 27.86 29.74
N SER A 33 -10.62 28.92 30.26
CA SER A 33 -9.33 29.45 29.84
C SER A 33 -8.28 28.94 30.82
N ILE A 34 -7.42 28.02 30.37
CA ILE A 34 -6.08 27.90 30.95
C ILE A 34 -5.06 27.88 29.81
N LEU A 35 -4.16 28.85 29.95
CA LEU A 35 -3.02 29.18 29.14
C LEU A 35 -1.92 28.11 29.23
N GLN A 36 -1.26 27.96 28.07
CA GLN A 36 0.19 27.94 27.88
C GLN A 36 1.01 26.66 28.07
N LYS A 37 1.84 26.48 27.03
CA LYS A 37 3.18 25.87 27.00
C LYS A 37 3.23 24.35 26.87
N SER A 38 3.36 23.91 25.64
CA SER A 38 4.69 23.55 25.11
C SER A 38 4.57 23.23 23.63
N ALA A 39 5.54 23.74 22.87
CA ALA A 39 5.72 23.43 21.47
C ALA A 39 5.66 21.91 21.29
N SER A 40 4.63 21.41 20.60
CA SER A 40 4.64 20.07 20.04
C SER A 40 5.81 20.06 19.06
N ARG A 41 6.97 19.59 19.53
CA ARG A 41 8.09 19.27 18.67
C ARG A 41 7.49 18.33 17.64
N ARG A 42 7.43 18.77 16.39
CA ARG A 42 7.43 17.86 15.25
C ARG A 42 8.71 17.06 15.42
N ILE A 43 8.61 15.89 16.05
CA ILE A 43 9.69 14.93 16.02
C ILE A 43 9.67 14.43 14.59
N ASN A 44 10.48 15.07 13.75
CA ASN A 44 10.97 14.47 12.53
C ASN A 44 11.78 13.26 12.98
N MET A 45 11.12 12.13 13.16
CA MET A 45 11.79 10.89 13.52
C MET A 45 12.35 10.31 12.22
N THR A 46 13.62 10.59 12.03
CA THR A 46 14.52 10.00 11.04
C THR A 46 14.33 8.49 10.97
N GLY A 47 14.28 7.95 9.74
CA GLY A 47 13.97 6.55 9.44
C GLY A 47 14.63 5.55 10.37
N THR A 48 13.83 5.00 11.30
CA THR A 48 14.18 3.80 12.04
C THR A 48 14.01 2.63 11.09
N ASP A 49 15.06 1.84 10.87
CA ASP A 49 14.96 0.61 10.10
C ASP A 49 13.93 -0.32 10.75
N ILE A 50 12.79 -0.49 10.08
CA ILE A 50 11.66 -1.24 10.63
C ILE A 50 11.95 -2.73 10.45
N LYS A 51 12.15 -3.42 11.57
CA LYS A 51 12.48 -4.85 11.58
C LYS A 51 11.37 -5.67 10.91
N LYS A 52 11.75 -6.46 9.90
CA LYS A 52 10.86 -7.44 9.26
C LYS A 52 10.77 -8.72 10.09
N LEU A 53 9.55 -9.21 10.31
CA LEU A 53 9.26 -10.48 10.98
C LEU A 53 8.55 -11.43 10.01
N TYR A 54 9.16 -12.58 9.74
CA TYR A 54 8.59 -13.59 8.86
C TYR A 54 7.53 -14.39 9.60
N VAL A 55 6.38 -14.57 8.95
CA VAL A 55 5.24 -15.32 9.50
C VAL A 55 5.44 -16.80 9.21
N ALA A 56 5.29 -17.63 10.24
CA ALA A 56 5.40 -19.08 10.13
C ALA A 56 4.21 -19.68 9.36
N ALA A 57 4.37 -20.93 8.91
CA ALA A 57 3.34 -21.62 8.12
C ALA A 57 2.00 -21.80 8.86
N ASP A 58 2.04 -21.87 10.20
CA ASP A 58 0.88 -21.93 11.10
C ASP A 58 0.17 -20.56 11.26
N GLY A 59 0.67 -19.51 10.62
CA GLY A 59 0.10 -18.15 10.68
C GLY A 59 0.50 -17.37 11.94
N THR A 60 1.53 -17.80 12.66
CA THR A 60 2.05 -17.13 13.86
C THR A 60 3.36 -16.39 13.59
N ALA A 61 3.67 -15.41 14.45
CA ALA A 61 4.96 -14.73 14.47
C ALA A 61 5.49 -14.63 15.91
N THR A 62 6.82 -14.66 16.04
CA THR A 62 7.51 -14.47 17.32
C THR A 62 8.01 -13.04 17.44
N PHE A 63 7.47 -12.30 18.39
CA PHE A 63 7.84 -10.93 18.71
C PHE A 63 8.86 -10.92 19.84
N ILE A 64 10.01 -10.28 19.61
CA ILE A 64 11.05 -10.11 20.63
C ILE A 64 11.18 -8.62 20.95
N CYS A 65 10.98 -8.25 22.21
CA CYS A 65 11.13 -6.86 22.64
C CYS A 65 12.61 -6.44 22.61
N PRO A 66 12.98 -5.36 21.91
CA PRO A 66 14.37 -4.91 21.84
C PRO A 66 14.91 -4.37 23.17
N LYS A 67 14.02 -3.98 24.10
CA LYS A 67 14.41 -3.40 25.40
C LYS A 67 14.64 -4.46 26.50
N CYS A 68 13.75 -5.44 26.62
CA CYS A 68 13.80 -6.42 27.71
C CYS A 68 14.03 -7.87 27.24
N GLY A 69 14.09 -8.14 25.94
CA GLY A 69 14.30 -9.47 25.39
C GLY A 69 13.09 -10.42 25.48
N LEU A 70 11.95 -10.00 26.03
CA LEU A 70 10.76 -10.83 26.14
C LEU A 70 10.28 -11.31 24.75
N ALA A 71 10.16 -12.63 24.59
CA ALA A 71 9.66 -13.27 23.39
C ALA A 71 8.18 -13.71 23.58
N ARG A 72 7.32 -13.38 22.61
CA ARG A 72 5.91 -13.81 22.57
C ARG A 72 5.56 -14.35 21.19
N LYS A 73 4.89 -15.50 21.14
CA LYS A 73 4.38 -16.11 19.90
C LYS A 73 2.87 -15.90 19.83
N GLU A 74 2.39 -15.25 18.78
CA GLU A 74 0.96 -14.92 18.62
C GLU A 74 0.51 -15.13 17.17
N SER A 75 -0.79 -15.39 16.99
CA SER A 75 -1.40 -15.44 15.65
C SER A 75 -1.44 -14.05 15.04
N VAL A 76 -0.99 -13.94 13.79
CA VAL A 76 -0.93 -12.66 13.07
C VAL A 76 -1.89 -12.62 11.88
N GLN A 77 -2.80 -13.59 11.76
CA GLN A 77 -3.74 -13.66 10.63
C GLN A 77 -4.59 -12.39 10.46
N GLN A 78 -4.94 -11.71 11.55
CA GLN A 78 -5.65 -10.43 11.54
C GLN A 78 -4.89 -9.29 10.84
N TYR A 79 -3.56 -9.40 10.72
CA TYR A 79 -2.71 -8.39 10.09
C TYR A 79 -2.35 -8.72 8.64
N ARG A 80 -2.96 -9.74 8.03
CA ARG A 80 -2.58 -10.24 6.70
C ARG A 80 -2.70 -9.20 5.59
N ASP A 81 -3.71 -8.35 5.67
CA ASP A 81 -3.97 -7.28 4.68
C ASP A 81 -3.35 -5.93 5.08
N ASN A 82 -2.65 -5.87 6.21
CA ASN A 82 -1.98 -4.65 6.65
C ASN A 82 -0.76 -4.37 5.78
N LYS A 83 -0.76 -3.22 5.10
CA LYS A 83 0.32 -2.84 4.18
C LYS A 83 1.55 -2.26 4.87
N GLY A 84 1.44 -1.87 6.15
CA GLY A 84 2.48 -1.15 6.88
C GLY A 84 2.98 -1.86 8.14
N PRO A 85 3.86 -1.19 8.89
CA PRO A 85 4.33 -1.65 10.19
C PRO A 85 3.19 -1.74 11.20
N ILE A 86 3.29 -2.66 12.15
CA ILE A 86 2.40 -2.73 13.32
C ILE A 86 3.15 -2.32 14.58
N LYS A 87 2.45 -1.61 15.47
CA LYS A 87 2.97 -1.22 16.79
C LYS A 87 2.72 -2.35 17.79
N ILE A 88 3.77 -2.73 18.51
CA ILE A 88 3.74 -3.75 19.55
C ILE A 88 4.02 -3.12 20.90
N ASN A 89 3.12 -3.35 21.86
CA ASN A 89 3.27 -2.91 23.24
C ASN A 89 3.81 -4.06 24.08
N CYS A 90 5.00 -3.88 24.66
CA CYS A 90 5.57 -4.82 25.61
C CYS A 90 5.13 -4.50 27.05
N THR A 91 5.09 -5.51 27.91
CA THR A 91 4.84 -5.37 29.35
C THR A 91 5.88 -4.53 30.08
N CYS A 92 7.09 -4.39 29.54
CA CYS A 92 8.13 -3.45 30.03
C CYS A 92 7.90 -1.98 29.61
N SER A 93 6.70 -1.66 29.13
CA SER A 93 6.29 -0.35 28.61
C SER A 93 7.05 0.13 27.35
N ASN A 94 7.85 -0.74 26.73
CA ASN A 94 8.47 -0.44 25.45
C ASN A 94 7.46 -0.61 24.31
N ILE A 95 7.42 0.38 23.40
CA ILE A 95 6.63 0.35 22.18
C ILE A 95 7.59 0.31 21.00
N TYR A 96 7.39 -0.63 20.09
CA TYR A 96 8.24 -0.80 18.91
C TYR A 96 7.41 -1.22 17.71
N GLU A 97 7.92 -0.92 16.51
CA GLU A 97 7.27 -1.22 15.25
C GLU A 97 7.95 -2.39 14.55
N VAL A 98 7.14 -3.26 13.93
CA VAL A 98 7.61 -4.39 13.14
C VAL A 98 6.80 -4.52 11.87
N GLN A 99 7.45 -4.91 10.78
CA GLN A 99 6.79 -5.20 9.51
C GLN A 99 6.61 -6.71 9.39
N LEU A 100 5.36 -7.18 9.33
CA LEU A 100 5.09 -8.60 9.09
C LEU A 100 5.31 -8.95 7.61
N GLU A 101 5.98 -10.07 7.37
CA GLU A 101 6.25 -10.63 6.04
C GLU A 101 5.52 -11.98 5.90
N PHE A 102 4.38 -11.94 5.21
CA PHE A 102 3.55 -13.12 4.92
C PHE A 102 3.92 -13.84 3.63
N ARG A 103 4.84 -13.28 2.81
CA ARG A 103 5.20 -13.85 1.51
C ARG A 103 5.94 -15.16 1.69
N LYS A 104 5.44 -16.20 1.02
CA LYS A 104 6.05 -17.54 0.96
C LYS A 104 7.14 -17.67 -0.10
N PHE A 105 7.12 -16.80 -1.11
CA PHE A 105 8.03 -16.88 -2.26
C PHE A 105 8.86 -15.61 -2.38
N TYR A 106 10.15 -15.80 -2.63
CA TYR A 106 11.07 -14.73 -2.99
C TYR A 106 10.59 -14.02 -4.27
N ARG A 107 10.80 -12.70 -4.30
CA ARG A 107 10.57 -11.86 -5.48
C ARG A 107 11.91 -11.39 -6.01
N LYS A 108 12.20 -11.71 -7.26
CA LYS A 108 13.33 -11.15 -8.01
C LYS A 108 12.90 -9.84 -8.64
N GLU A 109 13.67 -8.78 -8.46
CA GLU A 109 13.46 -7.51 -9.16
C GLU A 109 13.91 -7.65 -10.61
N THR A 110 13.17 -7.03 -11.53
CA THR A 110 13.33 -7.18 -12.98
C THR A 110 13.03 -5.86 -13.70
N HIS A 111 13.41 -5.76 -14.97
CA HIS A 111 13.01 -4.68 -15.89
C HIS A 111 12.71 -5.27 -17.26
N ILE A 112 11.71 -6.14 -17.32
CA ILE A 112 11.39 -6.93 -18.52
C ILE A 112 10.19 -6.30 -19.23
N ASP A 113 10.34 -6.03 -20.52
CA ASP A 113 9.22 -5.61 -21.35
C ASP A 113 8.24 -6.75 -21.60
N GLY A 114 6.95 -6.41 -21.59
CA GLY A 114 5.90 -7.38 -21.84
C GLY A 114 4.57 -6.75 -22.23
N LEU A 115 3.57 -7.60 -22.32
CA LEU A 115 2.21 -7.25 -22.72
C LEU A 115 1.22 -7.90 -21.77
N TYR A 116 0.14 -7.18 -21.45
CA TYR A 116 -1.05 -7.79 -20.85
C TYR A 116 -2.22 -7.72 -21.83
N ILE A 117 -3.12 -8.70 -21.75
CA ILE A 117 -4.33 -8.81 -22.58
C ILE A 117 -5.49 -9.07 -21.62
N ARG A 118 -6.55 -8.27 -21.71
CA ARG A 118 -7.74 -8.45 -20.87
C ARG A 118 -8.59 -9.59 -21.41
N SER A 119 -9.02 -10.47 -20.51
CA SER A 119 -9.97 -11.53 -20.88
C SER A 119 -11.40 -10.98 -21.05
N SER A 120 -11.71 -9.84 -20.42
CA SER A 120 -13.05 -9.24 -20.35
C SER A 120 -13.48 -8.51 -21.63
N ARG A 121 -12.53 -8.03 -22.44
CA ARG A 121 -12.78 -7.26 -23.66
C ARG A 121 -11.81 -7.70 -24.75
N ALA A 122 -12.33 -8.36 -25.78
CA ALA A 122 -11.53 -8.81 -26.91
C ALA A 122 -10.80 -7.61 -27.55
N GLY A 123 -9.48 -7.75 -27.76
CA GLY A 123 -8.65 -6.71 -28.36
C GLY A 123 -8.13 -5.64 -27.40
N ASP A 124 -8.49 -5.68 -26.11
CA ASP A 124 -7.95 -4.75 -25.11
C ASP A 124 -6.65 -5.32 -24.52
N TRP A 125 -5.52 -4.71 -24.89
CA TRP A 125 -4.17 -5.08 -24.47
C TRP A 125 -3.32 -3.84 -24.22
N GLY A 126 -2.24 -4.00 -23.46
CA GLY A 126 -1.31 -2.90 -23.17
C GLY A 126 0.11 -3.36 -22.95
N LYS A 127 1.06 -2.46 -23.21
CA LYS A 127 2.47 -2.64 -22.86
C LYS A 127 2.67 -2.51 -21.36
N MET A 128 3.58 -3.33 -20.83
CA MET A 128 3.97 -3.31 -19.44
C MET A 128 5.48 -3.50 -19.28
N VAL A 129 6.01 -3.06 -18.14
CA VAL A 129 7.35 -3.39 -17.68
C VAL A 129 7.23 -4.19 -16.39
N VAL A 130 7.63 -5.46 -16.41
CA VAL A 130 7.63 -6.34 -15.23
C VAL A 130 8.76 -5.87 -14.29
N LYS A 131 8.37 -5.40 -13.10
CA LYS A 131 9.26 -4.84 -12.09
C LYS A 131 9.72 -5.86 -11.06
N ASN A 132 8.89 -6.86 -10.78
CA ASN A 132 9.27 -7.97 -9.92
C ASN A 132 8.49 -9.24 -10.29
N LEU A 133 9.12 -10.38 -10.02
CA LEU A 133 8.62 -11.69 -10.39
C LEU A 133 8.84 -12.69 -9.25
N SER A 134 7.89 -13.59 -9.04
CA SER A 134 7.96 -14.72 -8.11
C SER A 134 7.25 -15.93 -8.69
N MET A 135 7.36 -17.09 -8.03
CA MET A 135 6.66 -18.30 -8.46
C MET A 135 5.13 -18.16 -8.49
N GLY A 136 4.56 -17.24 -7.72
CA GLY A 136 3.11 -17.10 -7.58
C GLY A 136 2.51 -15.85 -8.24
N GLY A 137 3.32 -15.02 -8.90
CA GLY A 137 2.83 -13.75 -9.44
C GLY A 137 3.94 -12.79 -9.83
N CYS A 138 3.51 -11.64 -10.37
CA CYS A 138 4.38 -10.56 -10.80
C CYS A 138 3.82 -9.19 -10.42
N GLY A 139 4.70 -8.21 -10.31
CA GLY A 139 4.38 -6.79 -10.31
C GLY A 139 4.85 -6.15 -11.59
N PHE A 140 4.00 -5.36 -12.24
CA PHE A 140 4.38 -4.63 -13.44
C PHE A 140 3.87 -3.19 -13.41
N GLU A 141 4.51 -2.34 -14.19
CA GLU A 141 4.08 -0.98 -14.43
C GLU A 141 3.56 -0.81 -15.85
N THR A 142 2.61 0.10 -16.00
CA THR A 142 2.05 0.52 -17.28
C THR A 142 2.50 1.95 -17.60
N MET A 143 2.65 2.29 -18.88
CA MET A 143 3.09 3.64 -19.28
C MET A 143 2.10 4.74 -18.89
N ARG A 144 0.80 4.39 -18.86
CA ARG A 144 -0.30 5.27 -18.46
C ARG A 144 -1.10 4.57 -17.38
N ALA A 145 -1.86 5.35 -16.60
CA ALA A 145 -2.79 4.79 -15.63
C ALA A 145 -3.68 3.73 -16.31
N SER A 146 -3.55 2.49 -15.85
CA SER A 146 -4.29 1.37 -16.38
C SER A 146 -5.76 1.43 -15.94
N THR A 147 -6.67 1.01 -16.82
CA THR A 147 -8.10 0.83 -16.49
C THR A 147 -8.41 -0.55 -15.91
N LEU A 148 -7.37 -1.32 -15.55
CA LEU A 148 -7.52 -2.60 -14.88
C LEU A 148 -8.14 -2.41 -13.50
N VAL A 149 -8.94 -3.37 -13.06
CA VAL A 149 -9.57 -3.37 -11.73
C VAL A 149 -9.11 -4.55 -10.90
N ARG A 150 -9.11 -4.40 -9.57
CA ARG A 150 -8.82 -5.51 -8.65
C ARG A 150 -9.79 -6.66 -8.89
N GLY A 151 -9.26 -7.88 -8.90
CA GLY A 151 -10.02 -9.10 -9.18
C GLY A 151 -10.18 -9.43 -10.66
N GLU A 152 -9.80 -8.53 -11.58
CA GLU A 152 -9.87 -8.82 -13.02
C GLU A 152 -8.84 -9.88 -13.43
N GLU A 153 -9.26 -10.85 -14.25
CA GLU A 153 -8.36 -11.81 -14.88
C GLU A 153 -7.80 -11.25 -16.20
N ILE A 154 -6.48 -11.32 -16.32
CA ILE A 154 -5.72 -10.92 -17.50
C ILE A 154 -4.80 -12.07 -17.93
N LYS A 155 -4.39 -12.04 -19.19
CA LYS A 155 -3.26 -12.81 -19.69
C LYS A 155 -2.03 -11.91 -19.75
N ILE A 156 -0.89 -12.41 -19.33
CA ILE A 156 0.39 -11.71 -19.43
C ILE A 156 1.35 -12.49 -20.31
N GLU A 157 2.17 -11.78 -21.07
CA GLU A 157 3.20 -12.34 -21.94
C GLU A 157 4.47 -11.49 -21.84
N PHE A 158 5.61 -12.13 -21.59
CA PHE A 158 6.92 -11.49 -21.55
C PHE A 158 8.04 -12.50 -21.78
N VAL A 159 9.23 -12.02 -22.12
CA VAL A 159 10.42 -12.85 -22.37
C VAL A 159 11.41 -12.64 -21.24
N LEU A 160 11.89 -13.71 -20.61
CA LEU A 160 12.88 -13.62 -19.55
C LEU A 160 14.19 -13.01 -20.06
N ASP A 161 14.85 -12.21 -19.24
CA ASP A 161 16.10 -11.51 -19.56
C ASP A 161 17.36 -12.35 -19.25
N ASP A 162 17.20 -13.66 -19.08
CA ASP A 162 18.31 -14.59 -18.96
C ASP A 162 18.81 -15.09 -20.33
N ARG A 163 19.93 -15.83 -20.32
CA ARG A 163 20.50 -16.39 -21.56
C ARG A 163 19.53 -17.31 -22.31
N LYS A 164 18.57 -17.90 -21.61
CA LYS A 164 17.58 -18.80 -22.20
C LYS A 164 16.50 -18.03 -22.95
N GLY A 165 16.13 -16.84 -22.48
CA GLY A 165 15.14 -16.01 -23.17
C GLY A 165 13.76 -16.69 -23.24
N ALA A 166 13.36 -17.42 -22.21
CA ALA A 166 12.12 -18.18 -22.25
C ALA A 166 10.91 -17.22 -22.25
N THR A 167 9.91 -17.53 -23.09
CA THR A 167 8.65 -16.77 -23.13
C THR A 167 7.70 -17.28 -22.05
N ILE A 168 7.29 -16.39 -21.16
CA ILE A 168 6.30 -16.67 -20.12
C ILE A 168 4.94 -16.19 -20.59
N LYS A 169 3.95 -17.09 -20.63
CA LYS A 169 2.55 -16.79 -20.90
C LYS A 169 1.69 -17.31 -19.75
N LYS A 170 0.99 -16.43 -19.04
CA LYS A 170 0.19 -16.83 -17.87
C LYS A 170 -1.14 -16.11 -17.76
N LYS A 171 -2.13 -16.79 -17.18
CA LYS A 171 -3.30 -16.13 -16.60
C LYS A 171 -2.96 -15.58 -15.23
N ALA A 172 -3.40 -14.37 -14.96
CA ALA A 172 -3.16 -13.70 -13.69
C ALA A 172 -4.36 -12.88 -13.25
N ILE A 173 -4.57 -12.80 -11.95
CA ILE A 173 -5.62 -12.00 -11.31
C ILE A 173 -4.97 -10.76 -10.71
N VAL A 174 -5.53 -9.58 -11.01
CA VAL A 174 -5.08 -8.31 -10.43
C VAL A 174 -5.39 -8.29 -8.93
N THR A 175 -4.35 -8.15 -8.10
CA THR A 175 -4.46 -8.16 -6.63
C THR A 175 -4.23 -6.78 -6.01
N ASP A 176 -3.38 -5.95 -6.60
CA ASP A 176 -3.13 -4.59 -6.10
C ASP A 176 -2.96 -3.58 -7.23
N ILE A 177 -3.33 -2.34 -6.94
CA ILE A 177 -3.21 -1.20 -7.86
C ILE A 177 -2.68 -0.02 -7.03
N ALA A 178 -1.55 0.52 -7.43
CA ALA A 178 -0.91 1.67 -6.80
C ALA A 178 -0.37 2.61 -7.89
N GLY A 179 -1.17 3.61 -8.28
CA GLY A 179 -0.85 4.45 -9.44
C GLY A 179 -0.78 3.61 -10.72
N ASN A 180 0.38 3.62 -11.39
CA ASN A 180 0.61 2.84 -12.60
C ASN A 180 1.11 1.41 -12.33
N TYR A 181 1.42 1.09 -11.07
CA TYR A 181 1.87 -0.23 -10.66
C TYR A 181 0.67 -1.15 -10.42
N ILE A 182 0.76 -2.35 -11.00
CA ILE A 182 -0.23 -3.40 -10.92
C ILE A 182 0.46 -4.64 -10.34
N GLY A 183 -0.07 -5.12 -9.21
CA GLY A 183 0.30 -6.40 -8.63
C GLY A 183 -0.67 -7.48 -9.11
N CYS A 184 -0.13 -8.61 -9.57
CA CYS A 184 -0.90 -9.74 -10.05
C CYS A 184 -0.46 -11.05 -9.40
N ARG A 185 -1.42 -11.95 -9.22
CA ARG A 185 -1.21 -13.33 -8.77
C ARG A 185 -1.52 -14.28 -9.93
N PHE A 186 -0.65 -15.24 -10.19
CA PHE A 186 -0.92 -16.24 -11.24
C PHE A 186 -2.11 -17.11 -10.84
N SER A 187 -2.95 -17.43 -11.83
CA SER A 187 -4.13 -18.27 -11.63
C SER A 187 -3.72 -19.73 -11.38
N GLU A 188 -2.63 -20.16 -12.00
CA GLU A 188 -2.04 -21.47 -11.80
C GLU A 188 -1.29 -21.55 -10.46
N PRO A 189 -1.36 -22.69 -9.75
CA PRO A 189 -0.69 -22.85 -8.47
C PRO A 189 0.85 -22.80 -8.64
N PRO A 190 1.59 -22.22 -7.68
CA PRO A 190 3.05 -22.19 -7.75
C PRO A 190 3.65 -23.59 -7.91
N GLY A 191 4.54 -23.77 -8.89
CA GLY A 191 5.21 -25.05 -9.15
C GLY A 191 4.50 -25.95 -10.17
N SER A 192 3.37 -25.54 -10.75
CA SER A 192 2.82 -26.18 -11.94
C SER A 192 3.74 -25.88 -13.14
N TYR A 193 4.56 -26.85 -13.55
CA TYR A 193 5.23 -26.93 -14.86
C TYR A 193 5.99 -25.70 -15.41
N ASP A 194 6.36 -24.69 -14.61
CA ASP A 194 7.24 -23.60 -15.06
C ASP A 194 8.69 -23.82 -14.64
N ALA A 195 9.34 -24.81 -15.22
CA ALA A 195 10.76 -25.05 -14.98
C ALA A 195 11.59 -23.78 -15.25
N ASP A 196 11.28 -23.08 -16.34
CA ASP A 196 12.01 -21.86 -16.76
C ASP A 196 11.88 -20.73 -15.74
N LEU A 197 10.67 -20.47 -15.25
CA LEU A 197 10.44 -19.49 -14.20
C LEU A 197 11.15 -19.91 -12.90
N GLY A 198 11.10 -21.20 -12.56
CA GLY A 198 11.78 -21.76 -11.40
C GLY A 198 13.29 -21.56 -11.46
N PHE A 199 13.92 -21.88 -12.59
CA PHE A 199 15.35 -21.66 -12.81
C PHE A 199 15.72 -20.18 -12.77
N TYR A 200 14.92 -19.33 -13.40
CA TYR A 200 15.13 -17.88 -13.42
C TYR A 200 15.11 -17.23 -12.02
N LEU A 201 14.26 -17.74 -11.13
CA LEU A 201 14.08 -17.25 -9.77
C LEU A 201 15.06 -17.87 -8.76
N LYS A 202 15.88 -18.87 -9.16
CA LYS A 202 16.94 -19.36 -8.28
C LYS A 202 17.91 -18.20 -8.02
N LYS A 203 18.08 -17.91 -6.73
CA LYS A 203 18.99 -16.89 -6.23
C LYS A 203 20.39 -17.23 -6.74
N THR A 204 20.92 -16.40 -7.63
CA THR A 204 22.32 -16.45 -8.06
C THR A 204 23.18 -15.67 -7.08
#